data_AF-A0A1I3SKY8-F1
#
_entry.id   AF-A0A1I3SKY8-F1
#
_cell.length_a   1.000
_cell.length_b   1.000
_cell.length_c   1.000
_cell.angle_alpha   90.00
_cell.angle_beta   90.00
_cell.angle_gamma   90.00
#
_symmetry.space_group_name_H-M   'P 1'
#
loop_
_entity.id
_entity.type
_entity.pdbx_description
1 polymer ?
#
loop_
_entity_poly.entity_id
_entity_poly.type
_entity_poly.pdbx_seq_one_letter_code
_entity_poly.pdbx_strand_id
1 'polypeptide(L)'
;MRSELSFQRKLRRMLVAVAIVGPVALTPEMSAAEGLLDFFFGGGQKQQQQTSSFNNNPQSLPPRPVVVSTGPAFCVRSCDGKYFPLMRGAALPAQMCQAFCPASPTKVFFGSSIDRAYTSTGERYADSENAFAYRKALRADCTCNGHNPAGLASVDLAMDGSLRSGDAVATADGLVAYSGIRVGNDQSPDFTPLASSELTRTPLPAATITSKPVPARD
;
A
#
# COMPACT_ATOMS: atom_id res chain seq x y z
N MET A 1 61.79 20.54 -12.67
CA MET A 1 62.12 19.25 -12.04
C MET A 1 60.87 18.39 -12.14
N ARG A 2 60.62 17.77 -13.31
CA ARG A 2 60.92 16.36 -13.66
C ARG A 2 60.28 15.35 -12.70
N SER A 3 59.16 14.78 -13.13
CA SER A 3 58.93 13.33 -13.15
C SER A 3 57.89 13.04 -14.24
N GLU A 4 58.39 12.49 -15.35
CA GLU A 4 57.62 12.03 -16.50
C GLU A 4 57.46 10.49 -16.48
N LEU A 5 56.47 10.02 -17.26
CA LEU A 5 56.49 8.78 -18.05
C LEU A 5 56.58 7.42 -17.33
N SER A 6 55.43 6.74 -17.22
CA SER A 6 55.34 5.29 -17.47
C SER A 6 53.88 4.82 -17.51
N PHE A 7 53.23 4.86 -18.67
CA PHE A 7 52.22 3.84 -19.03
C PHE A 7 51.97 3.80 -20.55
N GLN A 8 53.06 3.68 -21.30
CA GLN A 8 53.04 3.24 -22.70
C GLN A 8 53.15 1.72 -22.70
N ARG A 9 52.05 1.00 -22.97
CA ARG A 9 52.00 -0.35 -23.58
C ARG A 9 50.57 -0.88 -23.56
N LYS A 10 49.88 -0.73 -24.69
CA LYS A 10 49.18 -1.82 -25.43
C LYS A 10 48.25 -1.21 -26.49
N LEU A 11 48.87 -0.80 -27.59
CA LEU A 11 48.21 -0.59 -28.87
C LEU A 11 48.68 -1.70 -29.82
N ARG A 12 47.78 -2.61 -30.21
CA ARG A 12 47.85 -3.42 -31.44
C ARG A 12 46.40 -3.56 -31.91
N ARG A 13 45.94 -2.72 -32.82
CA ARG A 13 45.93 -2.93 -34.28
C ARG A 13 45.41 -4.32 -34.67
N MET A 14 44.14 -4.38 -35.08
CA MET A 14 43.68 -5.22 -36.16
C MET A 14 42.57 -4.48 -36.92
N LEU A 15 42.89 -4.06 -38.15
CA LEU A 15 41.93 -3.73 -39.19
C LEU A 15 41.89 -4.95 -40.12
N VAL A 16 40.71 -5.54 -40.35
CA VAL A 16 40.40 -6.27 -41.57
C VAL A 16 38.95 -5.97 -41.94
N ALA A 17 38.78 -5.29 -43.06
CA ALA A 17 37.50 -5.13 -43.75
C ALA A 17 37.27 -6.36 -44.64
N VAL A 18 36.08 -6.94 -44.60
CA VAL A 18 35.55 -7.79 -45.69
C VAL A 18 34.09 -7.42 -45.89
N ALA A 19 33.80 -6.88 -47.07
CA ALA A 19 32.46 -6.60 -47.57
C ALA A 19 31.88 -7.87 -48.23
N ILE A 20 30.63 -8.23 -47.91
CA ILE A 20 29.85 -9.23 -48.64
C ILE A 20 28.41 -8.72 -48.82
N VAL A 21 28.14 -8.21 -50.03
CA VAL A 21 27.00 -8.47 -50.94
C VAL A 21 25.65 -8.91 -50.31
N GLY A 22 24.58 -8.11 -50.51
CA GLY A 22 23.17 -8.48 -50.24
C GLY A 22 22.53 -9.26 -51.41
N PRO A 23 21.20 -9.27 -51.62
CA PRO A 23 20.05 -9.10 -50.72
C PRO A 23 19.13 -10.35 -50.73
N VAL A 24 18.36 -10.61 -49.66
CA VAL A 24 17.19 -11.51 -49.74
C VAL A 24 16.03 -10.88 -48.98
N ALA A 25 14.99 -10.54 -49.74
CA ALA A 25 13.70 -10.15 -49.20
C ALA A 25 13.04 -11.39 -48.56
N LEU A 26 12.74 -11.31 -47.27
CA LEU A 26 11.72 -12.14 -46.64
C LEU A 26 10.88 -11.25 -45.75
N THR A 27 9.59 -11.22 -46.08
CA THR A 27 8.51 -10.55 -45.36
C THR A 27 8.44 -11.04 -43.91
N PRO A 28 8.12 -10.18 -42.92
CA PRO A 28 7.68 -10.69 -41.63
C PRO A 28 6.35 -11.42 -41.83
N GLU A 29 6.34 -12.74 -41.57
CA GLU A 29 5.09 -13.44 -41.30
C GLU A 29 4.48 -12.82 -40.04
N MET A 30 3.36 -12.13 -40.22
CA MET A 30 2.39 -11.93 -39.16
C MET A 30 1.77 -13.28 -38.85
N SER A 31 2.35 -14.01 -37.90
CA SER A 31 1.65 -15.10 -37.23
C SER A 31 0.63 -14.48 -36.27
N ALA A 32 -0.48 -14.01 -36.83
CA ALA A 32 -1.70 -13.73 -36.08
C ALA A 32 -2.37 -15.09 -35.86
N ALA A 33 -2.14 -15.70 -34.71
CA ALA A 33 -2.97 -16.82 -34.27
C ALA A 33 -4.37 -16.27 -33.99
N GLU A 34 -5.23 -16.30 -35.00
CA GLU A 34 -6.65 -16.03 -34.88
C GLU A 34 -7.31 -17.14 -34.05
N GLY A 35 -7.99 -16.76 -32.97
CA GLY A 35 -9.39 -17.16 -32.82
C GLY A 35 -9.74 -18.51 -32.18
N LEU A 36 -8.91 -19.10 -31.29
CA LEU A 36 -9.40 -20.24 -30.48
C LEU A 36 -10.28 -19.77 -29.31
N LEU A 37 -10.04 -18.57 -28.77
CA LEU A 37 -10.82 -18.01 -27.66
C LEU A 37 -12.10 -17.27 -28.09
N ASP A 38 -12.23 -16.92 -29.37
CA ASP A 38 -13.40 -16.21 -29.95
C ASP A 38 -14.67 -17.07 -30.03
N PHE A 39 -14.57 -18.38 -29.85
CA PHE A 39 -15.74 -19.28 -29.78
C PHE A 39 -16.25 -19.49 -28.35
N PHE A 40 -15.40 -19.24 -27.33
CA PHE A 40 -15.77 -19.48 -25.93
C PHE A 40 -16.49 -18.29 -25.27
N PHE A 41 -16.34 -17.09 -25.83
CA PHE A 41 -17.08 -15.89 -25.42
C PHE A 41 -18.10 -15.51 -26.50
N GLY A 42 -19.28 -16.10 -26.38
CA GLY A 42 -20.49 -15.91 -27.19
C GLY A 42 -20.56 -14.68 -28.09
N GLY A 43 -20.57 -14.98 -29.40
CA GLY A 43 -21.32 -14.34 -30.48
C GLY A 43 -21.87 -12.92 -30.31
N GLY A 44 -21.48 -12.04 -31.23
CA GLY A 44 -22.15 -10.75 -31.42
C GLY A 44 -21.59 -9.96 -32.60
N GLN A 45 -22.05 -10.30 -33.80
CA GLN A 45 -22.13 -9.52 -35.05
C GLN A 45 -21.32 -8.21 -35.20
N LYS A 46 -20.56 -8.16 -36.30
CA LYS A 46 -20.29 -6.93 -37.07
C LYS A 46 -21.59 -6.14 -37.28
N GLN A 47 -21.60 -4.86 -36.91
CA GLN A 47 -22.32 -3.86 -37.70
C GLN A 47 -21.65 -2.47 -37.64
N GLN A 48 -21.13 -2.14 -38.81
CA GLN A 48 -20.84 -0.83 -39.37
C GLN A 48 -22.04 0.11 -39.22
N GLN A 49 -21.85 1.36 -38.79
CA GLN A 49 -22.37 2.57 -39.46
C GLN A 49 -21.92 3.83 -38.71
N GLN A 50 -21.19 4.67 -39.42
CA GLN A 50 -20.88 6.05 -39.10
C GLN A 50 -22.12 6.91 -39.38
N THR A 51 -22.66 7.60 -38.37
CA THR A 51 -23.49 8.80 -38.58
C THR A 51 -23.22 9.81 -37.47
N SER A 52 -22.82 11.00 -37.90
CA SER A 52 -22.69 12.21 -37.10
C SER A 52 -24.08 12.70 -36.68
N SER A 53 -24.28 12.99 -35.40
CA SER A 53 -25.42 13.77 -34.92
C SER A 53 -24.96 14.63 -33.75
N PHE A 54 -25.00 15.94 -33.97
CA PHE A 54 -24.77 16.97 -32.97
C PHE A 54 -25.93 16.94 -31.98
N ASN A 55 -25.67 16.62 -30.71
CA ASN A 55 -26.67 16.78 -29.65
C ASN A 55 -26.09 17.65 -28.52
N ASN A 56 -26.75 18.79 -28.31
CA ASN A 56 -26.47 19.73 -27.23
C ASN A 56 -27.05 19.19 -25.92
N ASN A 57 -26.21 18.68 -25.02
CA ASN A 57 -26.59 18.40 -23.64
C ASN A 57 -25.45 18.86 -22.73
N PRO A 58 -25.68 19.61 -21.63
CA PRO A 58 -24.62 20.10 -20.76
C PRO A 58 -23.79 18.93 -20.22
N GLN A 59 -22.50 18.98 -20.54
CA GLN A 59 -21.51 17.95 -20.24
C GLN A 59 -21.37 17.79 -18.73
N SER A 60 -21.90 16.69 -18.19
CA SER A 60 -21.37 16.11 -16.96
C SER A 60 -19.92 15.74 -17.25
N LEU A 61 -18.96 16.41 -16.59
CA LEU A 61 -17.55 16.05 -16.68
C LEU A 61 -17.41 14.53 -16.44
N PRO A 62 -16.65 13.80 -17.28
CA PRO A 62 -16.39 12.40 -17.00
C PRO A 62 -15.66 12.29 -15.66
N PRO A 63 -16.04 11.33 -14.79
CA PRO A 63 -15.28 11.08 -13.57
C PRO A 63 -13.83 10.84 -13.97
N ARG A 64 -12.89 11.56 -13.32
CA ARG A 64 -11.46 11.33 -13.52
C ARG A 64 -11.20 9.82 -13.37
N PRO A 65 -10.38 9.21 -14.24
CA PRO A 65 -10.06 7.80 -14.11
C PRO A 65 -9.47 7.58 -12.73
N VAL A 66 -10.23 6.89 -11.87
CA VAL A 66 -9.70 6.36 -10.62
C VAL A 66 -8.71 5.31 -11.07
N VAL A 67 -7.41 5.62 -10.99
CA VAL A 67 -6.37 4.63 -11.22
C VAL A 67 -6.59 3.56 -10.18
N VAL A 68 -7.23 2.45 -10.59
CA VAL A 68 -7.33 1.24 -9.78
C VAL A 68 -5.92 0.68 -9.73
N SER A 69 -5.17 1.12 -8.72
CA SER A 69 -3.82 0.63 -8.52
C SER A 69 -3.90 -0.78 -7.93
N THR A 70 -3.62 -1.75 -8.78
CA THR A 70 -3.65 -3.18 -8.46
C THR A 70 -2.45 -3.53 -7.58
N GLY A 71 -2.52 -3.25 -6.29
CA GLY A 71 -1.44 -3.55 -5.33
C GLY A 71 -1.89 -3.34 -3.89
N PRO A 72 -1.08 -3.75 -2.90
CA PRO A 72 -1.26 -3.25 -1.53
C PRO A 72 -1.09 -1.73 -1.51
N ALA A 73 -1.85 -1.09 -0.64
CA ALA A 73 -1.73 0.33 -0.37
C ALA A 73 -0.84 0.52 0.86
N PHE A 74 -0.09 1.61 0.88
CA PHE A 74 0.76 2.00 1.99
C PHE A 74 0.36 3.40 2.43
N CYS A 75 0.09 3.54 3.73
CA CYS A 75 -0.04 4.84 4.35
C CYS A 75 1.36 5.32 4.72
N VAL A 76 1.74 6.48 4.22
CA VAL A 76 3.05 7.10 4.44
C VAL A 76 2.85 8.42 5.15
N ARG A 77 3.56 8.62 6.24
CA ARG A 77 3.62 9.89 6.95
C ARG A 77 4.63 10.81 6.27
N SER A 78 4.19 11.97 5.81
CA SER A 78 4.97 12.80 4.88
C SER A 78 6.14 13.53 5.52
N CYS A 79 6.10 13.75 6.84
CA CYS A 79 7.12 14.46 7.61
C CYS A 79 8.43 13.66 7.82
N ASP A 80 8.37 12.32 7.82
CA ASP A 80 9.51 11.45 8.16
C ASP A 80 9.57 10.16 7.31
N GLY A 81 8.60 10.00 6.39
CA GLY A 81 8.53 8.87 5.47
C GLY A 81 8.17 7.55 6.14
N LYS A 82 7.77 7.51 7.42
CA LYS A 82 7.37 6.25 8.04
C LYS A 82 6.10 5.72 7.37
N TYR A 83 6.07 4.42 7.08
CA TYR A 83 4.94 3.81 6.40
C TYR A 83 4.45 2.54 7.09
N PHE A 84 3.19 2.20 6.83
CA PHE A 84 2.60 0.91 7.18
C PHE A 84 1.65 0.45 6.08
N PRO A 85 1.51 -0.87 5.86
CA PRO A 85 0.58 -1.40 4.89
C PRO A 85 -0.86 -1.15 5.34
N LEU A 86 -1.72 -0.79 4.39
CA LEU A 86 -3.16 -0.71 4.58
C LEU A 86 -3.79 -2.01 4.12
N MET A 87 -4.68 -2.54 4.96
CA MET A 87 -5.52 -3.67 4.56
C MET A 87 -6.56 -3.20 3.53
N ARG A 88 -6.94 -4.09 2.62
CA ARG A 88 -8.09 -3.82 1.75
C ARG A 88 -9.36 -3.90 2.58
N GLY A 89 -10.21 -2.89 2.45
CA GLY A 89 -11.49 -2.80 3.14
C GLY A 89 -12.50 -2.02 2.31
N ALA A 90 -13.69 -1.82 2.87
CA ALA A 90 -14.75 -1.05 2.22
C ALA A 90 -14.44 0.46 2.12
N ALA A 91 -13.62 0.98 3.05
CA ALA A 91 -13.23 2.38 3.08
C ALA A 91 -12.12 2.70 2.07
N LEU A 92 -12.07 3.95 1.59
CA LEU A 92 -11.00 4.39 0.72
C LEU A 92 -9.65 4.39 1.48
N PRO A 93 -8.54 3.95 0.85
CA PRO A 93 -7.22 3.93 1.47
C PRO A 93 -6.80 5.26 2.12
N ALA A 94 -7.15 6.39 1.50
CA ALA A 94 -6.86 7.72 2.04
C ALA A 94 -7.61 7.99 3.35
N GLN A 95 -8.86 7.57 3.46
CA GLN A 95 -9.65 7.72 4.69
C GLN A 95 -9.09 6.84 5.81
N MET A 96 -8.75 5.59 5.51
CA MET A 96 -8.12 4.69 6.49
C MET A 96 -6.77 5.25 6.97
N CYS A 97 -5.93 5.72 6.05
CA CYS A 97 -4.64 6.32 6.37
C CYS A 97 -4.79 7.53 7.31
N GLN A 98 -5.78 8.39 7.05
CA GLN A 98 -6.08 9.55 7.91
C GLN A 98 -6.63 9.13 9.28
N ALA A 99 -7.51 8.13 9.34
CA ALA A 99 -8.07 7.63 10.60
C ALA A 99 -6.97 7.03 11.51
N PHE A 100 -5.98 6.37 10.94
CA PHE A 100 -4.85 5.82 11.69
C PHE A 100 -3.83 6.87 12.14
N CYS A 101 -3.73 8.00 11.43
CA CYS A 101 -2.75 9.06 11.70
C CYS A 101 -3.38 10.47 11.62
N PRO A 102 -4.34 10.79 12.49
CA PRO A 102 -5.02 12.08 12.52
C PRO A 102 -4.10 13.25 12.89
N ALA A 103 -3.05 13.02 13.69
CA ALA A 103 -2.15 14.07 14.18
C ALA A 103 -0.95 14.34 13.24
N SER A 104 -0.93 13.78 12.02
CA SER A 104 0.18 13.96 11.08
C SER A 104 -0.27 14.00 9.63
N PRO A 105 0.44 14.73 8.76
CA PRO A 105 0.15 14.73 7.33
C PRO A 105 0.50 13.37 6.71
N THR A 106 -0.46 12.77 6.01
CA THR A 106 -0.30 11.47 5.37
C THR A 106 -0.56 11.49 3.87
N LYS A 107 0.07 10.54 3.17
CA LYS A 107 -0.11 10.26 1.74
C LYS A 107 -0.26 8.77 1.54
N VAL A 108 -1.04 8.38 0.53
CA VAL A 108 -1.21 6.97 0.16
C VAL A 108 -0.41 6.67 -1.10
N PHE A 109 0.37 5.60 -1.04
CA PHE A 109 1.12 5.05 -2.16
C PHE A 109 0.65 3.62 -2.45
N PHE A 110 0.69 3.22 -3.71
CA PHE A 110 0.28 1.91 -4.16
C PHE A 110 1.38 1.23 -4.97
N GLY A 111 1.58 -0.06 -4.75
CA GLY A 111 2.57 -0.86 -5.45
C GLY A 111 2.79 -2.20 -4.75
N SER A 112 3.50 -3.14 -5.38
CA SER A 112 3.83 -4.42 -4.75
C SER A 112 4.78 -4.28 -3.57
N SER A 113 5.64 -3.27 -3.59
CA SER A 113 6.53 -2.88 -2.49
C SER A 113 6.62 -1.38 -2.37
N ILE A 114 6.95 -0.89 -1.16
CA ILE A 114 7.04 0.54 -0.89
C ILE A 114 8.13 1.24 -1.75
N ASP A 115 9.24 0.56 -2.05
CA ASP A 115 10.37 1.13 -2.81
C ASP A 115 9.98 1.48 -4.26
N ARG A 116 8.91 0.86 -4.75
CA ARG A 116 8.36 1.05 -6.10
C ARG A 116 6.92 1.54 -6.06
N ALA A 117 6.43 2.02 -4.93
CA ALA A 117 5.06 2.48 -4.78
C ALA A 117 4.90 3.94 -5.26
N TYR A 118 3.72 4.26 -5.76
CA TYR A 118 3.38 5.56 -6.31
C TYR A 118 2.05 6.09 -5.77
N THR A 119 1.92 7.41 -5.68
CA THR A 119 0.63 8.04 -5.43
C THR A 119 -0.27 7.94 -6.66
N SER A 120 -1.55 8.30 -6.50
CA SER A 120 -2.49 8.45 -7.61
C SER A 120 -2.08 9.52 -8.63
N THR A 121 -1.20 10.45 -8.25
CA THR A 121 -0.64 11.50 -9.13
C THR A 121 0.67 11.09 -9.79
N GLY A 122 1.20 9.89 -9.50
CA GLY A 122 2.44 9.35 -10.09
C GLY A 122 3.73 9.70 -9.34
N GLU A 123 3.66 10.31 -8.15
CA GLU A 123 4.83 10.55 -7.30
C GLU A 123 5.32 9.23 -6.72
N ARG A 124 6.60 8.87 -6.91
CA ARG A 124 7.22 7.71 -6.26
C ARG A 124 7.50 7.99 -4.80
N TYR A 125 7.26 7.02 -3.93
CA TYR A 125 7.63 7.15 -2.53
C TYR A 125 9.14 7.35 -2.34
N ALA A 126 9.97 6.62 -3.09
CA ALA A 126 11.43 6.72 -3.02
C ALA A 126 11.99 8.10 -3.38
N ASP A 127 11.23 8.89 -4.16
CA ASP A 127 11.61 10.24 -4.59
C ASP A 127 11.00 11.34 -3.69
N SER A 128 10.21 10.96 -2.67
CA SER A 128 9.62 11.92 -1.73
C SER A 128 10.68 12.51 -0.79
N GLU A 129 10.47 13.75 -0.36
CA GLU A 129 11.43 14.53 0.43
C GLU A 129 11.97 13.79 1.68
N ASN A 130 11.08 13.10 2.40
CA ASN A 130 11.41 12.40 3.63
C ASN A 130 11.46 10.87 3.46
N ALA A 131 11.59 10.35 2.23
CA ALA A 131 11.62 8.92 1.97
C ALA A 131 12.63 8.19 2.88
N PHE A 132 12.14 7.19 3.62
CA PHE A 132 12.94 6.37 4.53
C PHE A 132 13.67 7.13 5.65
N ALA A 133 13.38 8.41 5.90
CA ALA A 133 14.08 9.20 6.92
C ALA A 133 13.92 8.59 8.33
N TYR A 134 12.75 8.01 8.61
CA TYR A 134 12.43 7.29 9.85
C TYR A 134 13.42 6.16 10.20
N ARG A 135 14.14 5.61 9.21
CA ARG A 135 15.14 4.54 9.43
C ARG A 135 16.39 5.07 10.13
N LYS A 136 16.68 6.36 10.00
CA LYS A 136 17.83 7.01 10.64
C LYS A 136 17.47 7.58 12.01
N ALA A 137 16.32 8.23 12.11
CA ALA A 137 15.82 8.81 13.34
C ALA A 137 14.29 8.92 13.33
N LEU A 138 13.66 8.69 14.47
CA LEU A 138 12.23 8.91 14.65
C LEU A 138 12.00 10.34 15.15
N ARG A 139 11.12 11.09 14.46
CA ARG A 139 10.75 12.45 14.85
C ARG A 139 9.63 12.43 15.89
N ALA A 140 9.83 13.12 17.02
CA ALA A 140 8.86 13.18 18.12
C ALA A 140 7.70 14.14 17.82
N ASP A 141 7.96 15.16 17.01
CA ASP A 141 7.00 16.14 16.50
C ASP A 141 6.17 15.61 15.33
N CYS A 142 6.42 14.36 14.90
CA CYS A 142 5.61 13.73 13.89
C CYS A 142 5.21 12.31 14.30
N THR A 143 3.98 12.19 14.80
CA THR A 143 3.42 10.98 15.41
C THR A 143 1.97 10.81 14.97
N CYS A 144 1.53 9.56 14.75
CA CYS A 144 0.14 9.33 14.36
C CYS A 144 -0.83 9.65 15.51
N ASN A 145 -0.39 9.43 16.75
CA ASN A 145 -1.16 9.63 17.98
C ASN A 145 -0.85 10.95 18.72
N GLY A 146 0.05 11.80 18.21
CA GLY A 146 0.44 13.06 18.87
C GLY A 146 1.44 12.93 20.02
N HIS A 147 1.82 11.72 20.44
CA HIS A 147 2.63 11.50 21.64
C HIS A 147 3.87 10.64 21.43
N ASN A 148 3.75 9.50 20.73
CA ASN A 148 4.82 8.52 20.63
C ASN A 148 5.29 8.34 19.17
N PRO A 149 6.61 8.23 18.92
CA PRO A 149 7.16 8.00 17.57
C PRO A 149 6.74 6.65 16.97
N ALA A 150 6.30 5.73 17.81
CA ALA A 150 5.70 4.46 17.45
C ALA A 150 4.26 4.38 17.96
N GLY A 151 3.41 3.67 17.21
CA GLY A 151 1.98 3.55 17.49
C GLY A 151 1.12 4.20 16.41
N LEU A 152 -0.05 3.60 16.19
CA LEU A 152 -1.16 4.20 15.47
C LEU A 152 -1.97 5.06 16.45
N ALA A 153 -2.79 5.97 15.94
CA ALA A 153 -3.78 6.63 16.79
C ALA A 153 -4.80 5.62 17.33
N SER A 154 -5.39 5.96 18.47
CA SER A 154 -6.60 5.29 18.93
C SER A 154 -7.68 5.51 17.88
N VAL A 155 -8.17 4.41 17.31
CA VAL A 155 -9.36 4.44 16.47
C VAL A 155 -10.55 4.61 17.39
N ASP A 156 -11.47 5.53 17.05
CA ASP A 156 -12.73 5.64 17.77
C ASP A 156 -13.53 4.35 17.58
N LEU A 157 -13.82 3.66 18.68
CA LEU A 157 -14.55 2.40 18.66
C LEU A 157 -15.98 2.57 18.13
N ALA A 158 -16.56 3.76 18.21
CA ALA A 158 -17.86 4.02 17.57
C ALA A 158 -17.80 3.88 16.04
N MET A 159 -16.62 4.06 15.43
CA MET A 159 -16.39 3.93 14.00
C MET A 159 -16.01 2.51 13.56
N ASP A 160 -15.74 1.60 14.52
CA ASP A 160 -15.42 0.21 14.23
C ASP A 160 -16.71 -0.63 14.14
N GLY A 161 -17.27 -0.67 12.93
CA GLY A 161 -18.45 -1.49 12.62
C GLY A 161 -18.22 -3.01 12.69
N SER A 162 -17.00 -3.47 13.01
CA SER A 162 -16.73 -4.89 13.20
C SER A 162 -17.01 -5.38 14.63
N LEU A 163 -17.06 -4.46 15.60
CA LEU A 163 -17.28 -4.78 17.01
C LEU A 163 -18.65 -5.42 17.25
N ARG A 164 -18.65 -6.57 17.91
CA ARG A 164 -19.84 -7.30 18.36
C ARG A 164 -19.87 -7.40 19.87
N SER A 165 -21.07 -7.43 20.45
CA SER A 165 -21.22 -7.63 21.88
C SER A 165 -20.49 -8.90 22.33
N GLY A 166 -19.62 -8.77 23.33
CA GLY A 166 -18.74 -9.82 23.83
C GLY A 166 -17.29 -9.71 23.36
N ASP A 167 -16.96 -8.84 22.40
CA ASP A 167 -15.59 -8.64 21.94
C ASP A 167 -14.74 -7.96 23.03
N ALA A 168 -13.55 -8.52 23.29
CA ALA A 168 -12.59 -7.93 24.22
C ALA A 168 -11.80 -6.81 23.55
N VAL A 169 -11.88 -5.62 24.12
CA VAL A 169 -11.23 -4.39 23.67
C VAL A 169 -10.12 -4.00 24.63
N ALA A 170 -8.94 -3.69 24.10
CA ALA A 170 -7.86 -3.06 24.84
C ALA A 170 -8.01 -1.54 24.83
N THR A 171 -8.35 -0.97 25.99
CA THR A 171 -8.37 0.47 26.24
C THR A 171 -7.13 0.91 27.01
N ALA A 172 -6.90 2.21 27.14
CA ALA A 172 -5.80 2.74 27.95
C ALA A 172 -5.90 2.31 29.43
N ASP A 173 -7.12 2.10 29.93
CA ASP A 173 -7.41 1.75 31.32
C ASP A 173 -7.47 0.23 31.56
N GLY A 174 -7.33 -0.59 30.51
CA GLY A 174 -7.31 -2.05 30.58
C GLY A 174 -8.22 -2.74 29.56
N LEU A 175 -8.42 -4.04 29.75
CA LEU A 175 -9.26 -4.85 28.89
C LEU A 175 -10.73 -4.80 29.33
N VAL A 176 -11.63 -4.49 28.39
CA VAL A 176 -13.09 -4.41 28.61
C VAL A 176 -13.83 -5.22 27.54
N ALA A 177 -15.01 -5.75 27.85
CA ALA A 177 -15.91 -6.36 26.87
C ALA A 177 -16.83 -5.29 26.28
N TYR A 178 -16.85 -5.18 24.96
CA TYR A 178 -17.83 -4.37 24.25
C TYR A 178 -19.22 -4.97 24.44
N SER A 179 -20.20 -4.16 24.84
CA SER A 179 -21.57 -4.60 25.17
C SER A 179 -22.61 -4.08 24.16
N GLY A 180 -22.18 -3.31 23.16
CA GLY A 180 -23.04 -2.67 22.15
C GLY A 180 -22.97 -1.14 22.22
N ILE A 181 -23.83 -0.46 21.45
CA ILE A 181 -24.00 1.00 21.50
C ILE A 181 -25.17 1.30 22.45
N ARG A 182 -24.97 2.18 23.44
CA ARG A 182 -26.10 2.67 24.23
C ARG A 182 -26.94 3.60 23.36
N VAL A 183 -28.22 3.28 23.19
CA VAL A 183 -29.15 4.15 22.47
C VAL A 183 -29.62 5.24 23.44
N GLY A 184 -28.92 6.38 23.42
CA GLY A 184 -29.28 7.62 24.11
C GLY A 184 -29.10 8.83 23.19
N ASN A 185 -29.07 10.06 23.73
CA ASN A 185 -28.82 11.26 22.91
C ASN A 185 -27.48 11.22 22.17
N ASP A 186 -26.50 10.47 22.71
CA ASP A 186 -25.20 10.22 22.10
C ASP A 186 -25.01 8.71 21.89
N GLN A 187 -24.68 8.29 20.67
CA GLN A 187 -24.37 6.89 20.33
C GLN A 187 -22.97 6.53 20.81
N SER A 188 -22.80 6.36 22.12
CA SER A 188 -21.53 5.96 22.73
C SER A 188 -21.45 4.43 22.85
N PRO A 189 -20.28 3.82 22.56
CA PRO A 189 -20.04 2.41 22.85
C PRO A 189 -20.12 2.13 24.36
N ASP A 190 -20.70 0.99 24.71
CA ASP A 190 -20.84 0.48 26.07
C ASP A 190 -19.80 -0.60 26.38
N PHE A 191 -19.26 -0.58 27.59
CA PHE A 191 -18.18 -1.48 28.00
C PHE A 191 -18.41 -2.05 29.39
N THR A 192 -18.18 -3.36 29.52
CA THR A 192 -18.20 -4.08 30.80
C THR A 192 -16.79 -4.55 31.14
N PRO A 193 -16.23 -4.25 32.32
CA PRO A 193 -14.88 -4.69 32.66
C PRO A 193 -14.76 -6.22 32.67
N LEU A 194 -13.67 -6.77 32.12
CA LEU A 194 -13.56 -8.22 31.91
C LEU A 194 -13.56 -9.03 33.21
N ALA A 195 -13.08 -8.45 34.31
CA ALA A 195 -13.13 -9.06 35.64
C ALA A 195 -14.57 -9.37 36.11
N SER A 196 -15.56 -8.67 35.56
CA SER A 196 -16.99 -8.88 35.81
C SER A 196 -17.72 -9.57 34.65
N SER A 197 -17.03 -9.85 33.55
CA SER A 197 -17.63 -10.52 32.40
C SER A 197 -17.56 -12.04 32.53
N GLU A 198 -18.64 -12.72 32.12
CA GLU A 198 -18.80 -14.19 32.13
C GLU A 198 -17.72 -14.94 31.30
N LEU A 199 -16.84 -14.23 30.59
CA LEU A 199 -15.64 -14.77 29.91
C LEU A 199 -14.62 -15.39 30.87
N THR A 200 -14.72 -15.13 32.18
CA THR A 200 -13.82 -15.69 33.21
C THR A 200 -14.26 -17.08 33.70
N ARG A 201 -15.40 -17.63 33.24
CA ARG A 201 -15.94 -18.90 33.78
C ARG A 201 -15.35 -20.18 33.17
N THR A 202 -14.60 -20.08 32.09
CA THR A 202 -13.82 -21.22 31.57
C THR A 202 -12.39 -21.08 32.08
N PRO A 203 -11.88 -22.00 32.93
CA PRO A 203 -10.47 -21.97 33.30
C PRO A 203 -9.67 -22.16 32.00
N LEU A 204 -8.96 -21.13 31.55
CA LEU A 204 -7.82 -21.36 30.66
C LEU A 204 -6.85 -22.24 31.44
N PRO A 205 -6.36 -23.36 30.89
CA PRO A 205 -5.24 -24.06 31.51
C PRO A 205 -4.10 -23.06 31.65
N ALA A 206 -3.53 -22.96 32.86
CA ALA A 206 -2.39 -22.10 33.11
C ALA A 206 -1.31 -22.39 32.08
N ALA A 207 -1.10 -21.48 31.13
CA ALA A 207 0.01 -21.55 30.21
C ALA A 207 1.26 -21.21 31.01
N THR A 208 1.95 -22.24 31.52
CA THR A 208 3.30 -22.08 32.06
C THR A 208 4.18 -21.58 30.92
N ILE A 209 4.46 -20.27 30.91
CA ILE A 209 5.51 -19.71 30.07
C ILE A 209 6.83 -20.19 30.68
N THR A 210 7.29 -21.37 30.24
CA THR A 210 8.68 -21.78 30.46
C THR A 210 9.55 -20.78 29.73
N SER A 211 10.17 -19.86 30.48
CA SER A 211 11.26 -19.04 29.98
C SER A 211 12.41 -19.97 29.62
N LYS A 212 12.61 -20.23 28.33
CA LYS A 212 13.79 -20.95 27.83
C LYS A 212 15.01 -20.06 28.10
N PRO A 213 16.00 -20.50 28.88
CA PRO A 213 17.17 -19.67 29.16
C PRO A 213 17.95 -19.39 27.87
N VAL A 214 18.31 -18.12 27.68
CA VAL A 214 19.20 -17.66 26.62
C VAL A 214 20.60 -18.22 26.92
N PRO A 215 21.25 -18.96 26.01
CA PRO A 215 22.60 -19.43 26.23
C PRO A 215 23.57 -18.24 26.30
N ALA A 216 24.40 -18.22 27.34
CA ALA A 216 25.51 -17.29 27.43
C ALA A 216 26.47 -17.54 26.25
N ARG A 217 26.90 -16.45 25.60
CA ARG A 217 28.02 -16.48 24.65
C ARG A 217 29.30 -16.43 25.46
N ASP A 218 30.12 -17.47 25.37
CA ASP A 218 31.55 -17.42 25.65
C ASP A 218 32.30 -16.83 24.44
#